data_AF-A0AAU1GIC1-F1
#
_entry.id   AF-A0AAU1GIC1-F1
#
_cell.length_a   1.000
_cell.length_b   1.000
_cell.length_c   1.000
_cell.angle_alpha   90.00
_cell.angle_beta   90.00
_cell.angle_gamma   90.00
#
_symmetry.space_group_name_H-M   'P 1'
#
loop_
_entity.id
_entity.type
_entity.pdbx_description
1 polymer ?
#
loop_
_entity_poly.entity_id
_entity_poly.type
_entity_poly.pdbx_seq_one_letter_code
_entity_poly.pdbx_strand_id
1 'polypeptide(L)'
;MHLDEGVDLNAFYDRRGLKFFHQRVEGVDVFSGQSPEIVRHELGHAVLDALRPQLFNAAMHESDALHEAFGDISALLTALQLESLRITVLTQTQGSLEQSSRVSRLAEQLGWAVRKVQPDAAEPDCLRNMSNHFFYRDPVHLPPLGPGNMLTSETHSFSRVFSGAFLKIVAGIFRQQDSQDQAALAEAARIAGQLLVDAVVAAPVVSGYYAQVAGHMIAADQRRNGGKYGPSLRSAFTRHGILSLGAATSLTATELTRRGAAVAEATPGGRDEEGLTTVTVQGMAYGIKGPLTLYAPGETRRFGIASSDPAGGSVRPADPEQVATSYLEDLLRRGRVEIPAEHRTDVAVVDDSPTRLKTHEIARSETTEGLALVRRCFD
;
A
#
# COMPACT_ATOMS: atom_id res chain seq x y z
N MET A 1 4.35 19.73 9.49
CA MET A 1 5.03 18.56 10.08
C MET A 1 5.09 18.78 11.58
N HIS A 2 4.62 17.82 12.36
CA HIS A 2 4.63 17.83 13.82
C HIS A 2 5.62 16.78 14.31
N LEU A 3 6.70 17.22 14.94
CA LEU A 3 7.85 16.37 15.26
C LEU A 3 7.62 15.44 16.45
N ASP A 4 6.64 15.74 17.31
CA ASP A 4 6.28 14.95 18.47
C ASP A 4 4.86 15.32 18.93
N GLU A 5 3.91 14.40 18.79
CA GLU A 5 2.50 14.55 19.18
C GLU A 5 2.17 13.76 20.46
N GLY A 6 3.17 13.15 21.11
CA GLY A 6 3.01 12.47 22.40
C GLY A 6 3.62 11.08 22.46
N VAL A 7 3.12 10.29 23.42
CA VAL A 7 3.67 8.97 23.75
C VAL A 7 3.01 7.86 22.93
N ASP A 8 3.67 7.42 21.86
CA ASP A 8 3.29 6.28 21.02
C ASP A 8 4.50 5.77 20.22
N LEU A 9 4.44 4.53 19.73
CA LEU A 9 5.40 3.95 18.77
C LEU A 9 4.83 4.01 17.35
N ASN A 10 4.39 5.19 16.93
CA ASN A 10 3.69 5.36 15.66
C ASN A 10 4.12 6.62 14.89
N ALA A 11 3.65 6.76 13.66
CA ALA A 11 3.63 7.97 12.85
C ALA A 11 2.43 7.89 11.90
N PHE A 12 1.91 9.03 11.44
CA PHE A 12 0.81 9.01 10.47
C PHE A 12 0.70 10.31 9.65
N TYR A 13 -0.06 10.23 8.56
CA TYR A 13 -0.47 11.33 7.69
C TYR A 13 -1.99 11.55 7.75
N ASP A 14 -2.43 12.80 7.97
CA ASP A 14 -3.85 13.15 8.16
C ASP A 14 -4.37 14.24 7.21
N ARG A 15 -3.72 14.44 6.04
CA ARG A 15 -3.97 15.56 5.10
C ARG A 15 -3.73 16.98 5.66
N ARG A 16 -3.45 17.13 6.95
CA ARG A 16 -3.02 18.39 7.58
C ARG A 16 -1.52 18.41 7.79
N GLY A 17 -0.91 17.24 7.98
CA GLY A 17 0.53 17.08 7.96
C GLY A 17 0.98 15.67 8.36
N LEU A 18 2.31 15.55 8.52
CA LEU A 18 2.94 14.35 9.07
C LEU A 18 3.02 14.50 10.59
N LYS A 19 2.67 13.44 11.32
CA LYS A 19 2.62 13.36 12.78
C LYS A 19 3.59 12.28 13.26
N PHE A 20 4.46 12.63 14.20
CA PHE A 20 5.45 11.73 14.78
C PHE A 20 5.30 11.66 16.30
N PHE A 21 5.83 10.61 16.91
CA PHE A 21 5.64 10.28 18.32
C PHE A 21 6.94 9.76 18.91
N HIS A 22 6.94 9.57 20.23
CA HIS A 22 8.03 8.92 20.93
C HIS A 22 7.55 7.94 21.98
N GLN A 23 8.39 6.96 22.33
CA GLN A 23 8.17 6.16 23.53
C GLN A 23 9.51 5.70 24.11
N ARG A 24 9.58 5.67 25.44
CA ARG A 24 10.71 5.08 26.17
C ARG A 24 10.49 3.58 26.35
N VAL A 25 11.36 2.78 25.75
CA VAL A 25 11.30 1.31 25.76
C VAL A 25 12.60 0.76 26.31
N GLU A 26 12.53 -0.04 27.39
CA GLU A 26 13.71 -0.62 28.07
C GLU A 26 14.84 0.39 28.36
N GLY A 27 14.48 1.64 28.64
CA GLY A 27 15.46 2.69 28.93
C GLY A 27 16.09 3.35 27.69
N VAL A 28 15.53 3.13 26.50
CA VAL A 28 15.91 3.79 25.25
C VAL A 28 14.73 4.64 24.77
N ASP A 29 14.98 5.92 24.48
CA ASP A 29 13.96 6.78 23.86
C ASP A 29 13.97 6.56 22.34
N VAL A 30 12.81 6.20 21.80
CA VAL A 30 12.62 5.95 20.38
C VAL A 30 11.66 6.98 19.84
N PHE A 31 12.13 7.83 18.93
CA PHE A 31 11.34 8.87 18.27
C PHE A 31 11.11 8.46 16.82
N SER A 32 9.85 8.29 16.41
CA SER A 32 9.54 7.90 15.03
C SER A 32 10.02 8.95 14.02
N GLY A 33 9.95 10.23 14.38
CA GLY A 33 10.46 11.35 13.57
C GLY A 33 11.99 11.45 13.41
N GLN A 34 12.77 10.67 14.17
CA GLN A 34 14.22 10.58 14.00
C GLN A 34 14.64 9.54 12.95
N SER A 35 13.72 8.65 12.53
CA SER A 35 13.98 7.70 11.47
C SER A 35 13.76 8.36 10.10
N PRO A 36 14.78 8.48 9.25
CA PRO A 36 14.59 9.01 7.90
C PRO A 36 13.65 8.11 7.08
N GLU A 37 13.61 6.80 7.35
CA GLU A 37 12.72 5.88 6.64
C GLU A 37 11.25 6.14 6.99
N ILE A 38 10.93 6.36 8.27
CA ILE A 38 9.56 6.68 8.70
C ILE A 38 9.15 8.04 8.14
N VAL A 39 10.00 9.07 8.24
CA VAL A 39 9.69 10.40 7.69
C VAL A 39 9.40 10.33 6.18
N ARG A 40 10.12 9.49 5.44
CA ARG A 40 9.90 9.30 4.00
C ARG A 40 8.70 8.41 3.70
N HIS A 41 8.37 7.49 4.58
CA HIS A 41 7.14 6.71 4.52
C HIS A 41 5.91 7.63 4.62
N GLU A 42 5.84 8.46 5.67
CA GLU A 42 4.73 9.40 5.87
C GLU A 42 4.61 10.42 4.73
N LEU A 43 5.74 10.92 4.23
CA LEU A 43 5.75 11.78 3.06
C LEU A 43 5.23 11.04 1.80
N GLY A 44 5.49 9.74 1.70
CA GLY A 44 4.97 8.88 0.63
C GLY A 44 3.44 8.87 0.60
N HIS A 45 2.77 8.80 1.75
CA HIS A 45 1.31 8.93 1.80
C HIS A 45 0.83 10.27 1.23
N ALA A 46 1.46 11.38 1.64
CA ALA A 46 1.11 12.71 1.16
C ALA A 46 1.33 12.85 -0.36
N VAL A 47 2.41 12.24 -0.89
CA VAL A 47 2.68 12.24 -2.33
C VAL A 47 1.63 11.42 -3.08
N LEU A 48 1.30 10.20 -2.63
CA LEU A 48 0.29 9.39 -3.30
C LEU A 48 -1.09 10.06 -3.25
N ASP A 49 -1.44 10.64 -2.11
CA ASP A 49 -2.69 11.39 -1.94
C ASP A 49 -2.74 12.60 -2.88
N ALA A 50 -1.63 13.32 -3.10
CA ALA A 50 -1.58 14.39 -4.10
C ALA A 50 -1.69 13.87 -5.55
N LEU A 51 -1.14 12.68 -5.84
CA LEU A 51 -1.18 12.07 -7.17
C LEU A 51 -2.55 11.49 -7.50
N ARG A 52 -3.24 10.88 -6.51
CA ARG A 52 -4.52 10.18 -6.65
C ARG A 52 -5.37 10.33 -5.37
N PRO A 53 -5.97 11.52 -5.13
CA PRO A 53 -6.68 11.84 -3.89
C PRO A 53 -7.79 10.86 -3.53
N GLN A 54 -8.47 10.30 -4.54
CA GLN A 54 -9.58 9.37 -4.32
C GLN A 54 -9.17 8.06 -3.62
N LEU A 55 -7.89 7.66 -3.68
CA LEU A 55 -7.42 6.45 -3.00
C LEU A 55 -7.53 6.56 -1.47
N PHE A 56 -7.58 7.79 -0.94
CA PHE A 56 -7.74 8.06 0.49
C PHE A 56 -9.09 7.56 1.04
N ASN A 57 -10.16 7.69 0.25
CA ASN A 57 -11.52 7.35 0.68
C ASN A 57 -12.02 5.99 0.14
N ALA A 58 -11.26 5.34 -0.73
CA ALA A 58 -11.65 4.05 -1.30
C ALA A 58 -11.69 2.96 -0.22
N ALA A 59 -12.88 2.48 0.11
CA ALA A 59 -13.14 1.38 1.04
C ALA A 59 -12.70 0.03 0.44
N MET A 60 -11.39 -0.16 0.31
CA MET A 60 -10.77 -1.31 -0.34
C MET A 60 -9.37 -1.55 0.21
N HIS A 61 -9.13 -2.75 0.76
CA HIS A 61 -7.84 -3.15 1.32
C HIS A 61 -6.65 -2.95 0.38
N GLU A 62 -6.81 -3.20 -0.93
CA GLU A 62 -5.73 -2.99 -1.91
C GLU A 62 -5.37 -1.51 -2.10
N SER A 63 -6.31 -0.58 -1.88
CA SER A 63 -6.01 0.87 -1.95
C SER A 63 -5.13 1.26 -0.78
N ASP A 64 -5.56 0.91 0.43
CA ASP A 64 -4.82 1.17 1.66
C ASP A 64 -3.43 0.53 1.64
N ALA A 65 -3.37 -0.73 1.24
CA ALA A 65 -2.10 -1.45 1.21
C ALA A 65 -1.16 -0.90 0.13
N LEU A 66 -1.69 -0.29 -0.94
CA LEU A 66 -0.86 0.47 -1.87
C LEU A 66 -0.36 1.77 -1.25
N HIS A 67 -1.15 2.46 -0.42
CA HIS A 67 -0.68 3.63 0.34
C HIS A 67 0.52 3.27 1.22
N GLU A 68 0.42 2.17 1.96
CA GLU A 68 1.52 1.62 2.77
C GLU A 68 2.73 1.22 1.92
N ALA A 69 2.49 0.50 0.82
CA ALA A 69 3.57 0.08 -0.07
C ALA A 69 4.27 1.29 -0.70
N PHE A 70 3.53 2.34 -1.05
CA PHE A 70 4.08 3.57 -1.59
C PHE A 70 4.92 4.32 -0.55
N GLY A 71 4.51 4.33 0.72
CA GLY A 71 5.33 4.83 1.82
C GLY A 71 6.65 4.07 1.96
N ASP A 72 6.58 2.74 2.04
CA ASP A 72 7.76 1.88 2.10
C ASP A 72 8.69 2.10 0.88
N ILE A 73 8.12 2.14 -0.34
CA ILE A 73 8.85 2.40 -1.59
C ILE A 73 9.50 3.79 -1.59
N SER A 74 8.82 4.81 -1.05
CA SER A 74 9.37 6.15 -0.94
C SER A 74 10.61 6.20 -0.04
N ALA A 75 10.61 5.43 1.06
CA ALA A 75 11.78 5.27 1.92
C ALA A 75 12.93 4.57 1.18
N LEU A 76 12.67 3.45 0.49
CA LEU A 76 13.67 2.74 -0.35
C LEU A 76 14.29 3.66 -1.41
N LEU A 77 13.46 4.34 -2.21
CA LEU A 77 13.90 5.20 -3.30
C LEU A 77 14.72 6.39 -2.78
N THR A 78 14.34 6.94 -1.62
CA THR A 78 15.11 8.00 -0.98
C THR A 78 16.46 7.50 -0.47
N ALA A 79 16.50 6.34 0.19
CA ALA A 79 17.74 5.76 0.69
C ALA A 79 18.73 5.49 -0.47
N LEU A 80 18.23 5.01 -1.61
CA LEU A 80 19.05 4.77 -2.80
C LEU A 80 19.56 6.05 -3.49
N GLN A 81 19.14 7.26 -3.09
CA GLN A 81 19.80 8.49 -3.53
C GLN A 81 21.19 8.65 -2.91
N LEU A 82 21.44 8.04 -1.75
CA LEU A 82 22.74 8.09 -1.07
C LEU A 82 23.70 7.08 -1.68
N GLU A 83 24.79 7.57 -2.27
CA GLU A 83 25.80 6.72 -2.90
C GLU A 83 26.43 5.72 -1.91
N SER A 84 26.69 6.17 -0.69
CA SER A 84 27.24 5.32 0.38
C SER A 84 26.34 4.13 0.69
N LEU A 85 25.00 4.31 0.68
CA LEU A 85 24.06 3.22 0.87
C LEU A 85 24.04 2.29 -0.34
N ARG A 86 24.10 2.81 -1.57
CA ARG A 86 24.19 1.97 -2.77
C ARG A 86 25.43 1.07 -2.75
N ILE A 87 26.60 1.63 -2.43
CA ILE A 87 27.85 0.86 -2.29
C ILE A 87 27.72 -0.19 -1.19
N THR A 88 27.15 0.19 -0.04
CA THR A 88 26.94 -0.72 1.09
C THR A 88 26.04 -1.89 0.70
N VAL A 89 24.91 -1.63 0.06
CA VAL A 89 23.95 -2.66 -0.36
C VAL A 89 24.57 -3.59 -1.39
N LEU A 90 25.25 -3.06 -2.40
CA LEU A 90 25.91 -3.88 -3.43
C LEU A 90 26.98 -4.79 -2.81
N THR A 91 27.74 -4.28 -1.83
CA THR A 91 28.76 -5.06 -1.11
C THR A 91 28.12 -6.14 -0.24
N GLN A 92 27.12 -5.78 0.58
CA GLN A 92 26.45 -6.69 1.52
C GLN A 92 25.72 -7.82 0.81
N THR A 93 25.11 -7.53 -0.33
CA THR A 93 24.31 -8.49 -1.10
C THR A 93 25.10 -9.18 -2.21
N GLN A 94 26.36 -8.81 -2.43
CA GLN A 94 27.16 -9.24 -3.58
C GLN A 94 26.41 -9.03 -4.91
N GLY A 95 25.70 -7.89 -5.02
CA GLY A 95 24.85 -7.56 -6.18
C GLY A 95 23.47 -8.26 -6.20
N SER A 96 23.16 -9.15 -5.26
CA SER A 96 21.88 -9.82 -5.15
C SER A 96 20.85 -8.98 -4.38
N LEU A 97 20.36 -7.91 -5.02
CA LEU A 97 19.50 -6.89 -4.41
C LEU A 97 18.15 -7.39 -3.86
N GLU A 98 17.76 -8.63 -4.17
CA GLU A 98 16.56 -9.25 -3.59
C GLU A 98 16.78 -9.79 -2.17
N GLN A 99 18.02 -9.82 -1.67
CA GLN A 99 18.34 -10.23 -0.31
C GLN A 99 18.07 -9.11 0.70
N SER A 100 17.79 -9.51 1.94
CA SER A 100 17.66 -8.57 3.06
C SER A 100 18.92 -7.72 3.20
N SER A 101 18.74 -6.41 3.27
CA SER A 101 19.82 -5.42 3.35
C SER A 101 19.36 -4.17 4.09
N ARG A 102 20.28 -3.23 4.32
CA ARG A 102 19.97 -1.96 4.99
C ARG A 102 18.90 -1.11 4.29
N VAL A 103 18.62 -1.34 3.00
CA VAL A 103 17.61 -0.57 2.27
C VAL A 103 16.28 -1.32 2.11
N SER A 104 16.26 -2.63 2.33
CA SER A 104 15.02 -3.42 2.27
C SER A 104 14.31 -3.48 3.63
N ARG A 105 15.06 -3.32 4.72
CA ARG A 105 14.58 -3.33 6.10
C ARG A 105 14.13 -1.94 6.52
N LEU A 106 12.86 -1.79 6.85
CA LEU A 106 12.28 -0.52 7.28
C LEU A 106 12.29 -0.38 8.80
N ALA A 107 12.71 0.78 9.27
CA ALA A 107 12.58 1.27 10.64
C ALA A 107 13.10 0.27 11.70
N GLU A 108 14.36 -0.16 11.57
CA GLU A 108 14.99 -1.16 12.45
C GLU A 108 14.81 -0.86 13.95
N GLN A 109 15.01 0.40 14.37
CA GLN A 109 14.87 0.83 15.76
C GLN A 109 13.40 0.80 16.23
N LEU A 110 12.46 1.26 15.40
CA LEU A 110 11.04 1.25 15.75
C LEU A 110 10.51 -0.18 15.82
N GLY A 111 10.89 -1.04 14.87
CA GLY A 111 10.54 -2.47 14.89
C GLY A 111 11.10 -3.22 16.09
N TRP A 112 12.30 -2.87 16.57
CA TRP A 112 12.80 -3.35 17.87
C TRP A 112 11.90 -2.89 19.02
N ALA A 113 11.57 -1.61 19.08
CA ALA A 113 10.76 -1.03 20.15
C ALA A 113 9.34 -1.64 20.21
N VAL A 114 8.69 -1.76 19.05
CA VAL A 114 7.37 -2.39 18.89
C VAL A 114 7.38 -3.81 19.43
N ARG A 115 8.42 -4.62 19.16
CA ARG A 115 8.49 -6.00 19.68
C ARG A 115 8.69 -6.12 21.17
N LYS A 116 9.22 -5.08 21.83
CA LYS A 116 9.27 -5.06 23.30
C LYS A 116 7.90 -4.88 23.93
N VAL A 117 6.97 -4.25 23.20
CA VAL A 117 5.59 -4.04 23.65
C VAL A 117 4.66 -5.16 23.14
N GLN A 118 4.81 -5.54 21.88
CA GLN A 118 4.04 -6.57 21.19
C GLN A 118 4.98 -7.48 20.37
N PRO A 119 5.46 -8.59 20.94
CA PRO A 119 6.53 -9.42 20.36
C PRO A 119 6.32 -9.89 18.91
N ASP A 120 5.06 -10.09 18.50
CA ASP A 120 4.72 -10.63 17.18
C ASP A 120 4.29 -9.55 16.17
N ALA A 121 4.36 -8.25 16.51
CA ALA A 121 3.87 -7.16 15.67
C ALA A 121 4.85 -6.66 14.60
N ALA A 122 6.11 -7.09 14.64
CA ALA A 122 7.14 -6.69 13.68
C ALA A 122 8.12 -7.84 13.38
N GLU A 123 8.94 -7.66 12.35
CA GLU A 123 9.96 -8.63 11.96
C GLU A 123 11.15 -8.69 12.95
N PRO A 124 11.95 -9.78 12.95
CA PRO A 124 13.04 -9.98 13.92
C PRO A 124 14.14 -8.90 13.93
N ASP A 125 14.30 -8.13 12.87
CA ASP A 125 15.35 -7.13 12.73
C ASP A 125 14.86 -5.79 12.18
N CYS A 126 13.56 -5.65 11.90
CA CYS A 126 12.96 -4.45 11.33
C CYS A 126 11.46 -4.37 11.60
N LEU A 127 10.84 -3.23 11.28
CA LEU A 127 9.39 -3.12 11.32
C LEU A 127 8.77 -3.99 10.23
N ARG A 128 9.27 -3.84 8.99
CA ARG A 128 8.88 -4.62 7.80
C ARG A 128 10.07 -4.78 6.86
N ASN A 129 10.11 -5.86 6.10
CA ASN A 129 11.14 -6.11 5.10
C ASN A 129 10.56 -6.31 3.69
N MET A 130 11.06 -5.51 2.74
CA MET A 130 10.72 -5.70 1.32
C MET A 130 11.33 -6.98 0.74
N SER A 131 12.40 -7.50 1.32
CA SER A 131 12.96 -8.80 0.96
C SER A 131 12.08 -9.94 1.52
N ASN A 132 10.93 -10.17 0.89
CA ASN A 132 9.96 -11.19 1.31
C ASN A 132 9.44 -12.04 0.14
N HIS A 133 8.61 -13.02 0.46
CA HIS A 133 7.97 -13.95 -0.47
C HIS A 133 6.44 -13.99 -0.31
N PHE A 134 5.83 -12.96 0.26
CA PHE A 134 4.38 -12.93 0.41
C PHE A 134 3.70 -12.94 -0.95
N PHE A 135 2.78 -13.89 -1.12
CA PHE A 135 2.06 -14.11 -2.35
C PHE A 135 0.63 -13.58 -2.20
N TYR A 136 0.16 -12.86 -3.20
CA TYR A 136 -1.17 -12.27 -3.23
C TYR A 136 -2.25 -13.31 -2.90
N ARG A 137 -3.19 -12.91 -2.05
CA ARG A 137 -4.49 -13.55 -1.86
C ARG A 137 -5.53 -12.43 -1.83
N ASP A 138 -6.74 -12.69 -2.34
CA ASP A 138 -7.80 -11.69 -2.26
C ASP A 138 -8.02 -11.30 -0.79
N PRO A 139 -7.88 -10.00 -0.43
CA PRO A 139 -7.99 -9.56 0.96
C PRO A 139 -9.29 -9.94 1.65
N VAL A 140 -10.39 -10.11 0.90
CA VAL A 140 -11.69 -10.54 1.48
C VAL A 140 -11.66 -11.96 2.07
N HIS A 141 -10.59 -12.72 1.79
CA HIS A 141 -10.36 -14.07 2.32
C HIS A 141 -9.19 -14.14 3.30
N LEU A 142 -8.59 -13.01 3.65
CA LEU A 142 -7.53 -12.93 4.65
C LEU A 142 -8.12 -12.60 6.03
N PRO A 143 -7.49 -13.04 7.12
CA PRO A 143 -7.87 -12.59 8.44
C PRO A 143 -7.49 -11.11 8.63
N PRO A 144 -8.25 -10.33 9.43
CA PRO A 144 -7.96 -8.91 9.71
C PRO A 144 -6.69 -8.67 10.50
N LEU A 145 -6.23 -9.67 11.27
CA LEU A 145 -5.06 -9.59 12.15
C LEU A 145 -4.35 -10.93 12.18
N GLY A 146 -3.06 -10.90 12.53
CA GLY A 146 -2.21 -12.07 12.60
C GLY A 146 -0.77 -11.69 12.97
N PRO A 147 0.09 -12.68 13.25
CA PRO A 147 1.50 -12.43 13.56
C PRO A 147 2.24 -11.87 12.35
N GLY A 148 3.35 -11.17 12.59
CA GLY A 148 4.15 -10.49 11.57
C GLY A 148 4.69 -11.42 10.46
N ASN A 149 4.75 -12.74 10.65
CA ASN A 149 5.16 -13.68 9.60
C ASN A 149 4.00 -14.18 8.72
N MET A 150 2.77 -13.74 8.98
CA MET A 150 1.55 -14.12 8.24
C MET A 150 1.04 -12.94 7.41
N LEU A 151 0.48 -13.23 6.24
CA LEU A 151 -0.25 -12.24 5.43
C LEU A 151 -1.69 -12.10 5.94
N THR A 152 -2.13 -10.86 6.13
CA THR A 152 -3.46 -10.49 6.64
C THR A 152 -4.05 -9.38 5.75
N SER A 153 -5.33 -9.05 5.91
CA SER A 153 -5.96 -7.91 5.20
C SER A 153 -5.62 -6.56 5.82
N GLU A 154 -4.96 -6.56 6.98
CA GLU A 154 -4.36 -5.39 7.60
C GLU A 154 -3.42 -4.68 6.59
N THR A 155 -3.53 -3.35 6.49
CA THR A 155 -2.93 -2.59 5.38
C THR A 155 -1.40 -2.73 5.32
N HIS A 156 -0.73 -2.64 6.45
CA HIS A 156 0.73 -2.79 6.55
C HIS A 156 1.18 -4.22 6.26
N SER A 157 0.36 -5.19 6.63
CA SER A 157 0.63 -6.59 6.33
C SER A 157 0.51 -6.86 4.83
N PHE A 158 -0.58 -6.41 4.21
CA PHE A 158 -0.90 -6.66 2.81
C PHE A 158 0.01 -5.88 1.83
N SER A 159 0.49 -4.71 2.25
CA SER A 159 1.41 -3.86 1.47
C SER A 159 2.69 -4.60 1.07
N ARG A 160 3.16 -5.53 1.91
CA ARG A 160 4.39 -6.30 1.72
C ARG A 160 4.40 -7.13 0.45
N VAL A 161 3.23 -7.50 -0.07
CA VAL A 161 3.09 -8.17 -1.39
C VAL A 161 3.58 -7.24 -2.51
N PHE A 162 3.16 -5.98 -2.49
CA PHE A 162 3.52 -5.00 -3.51
C PHE A 162 4.94 -4.46 -3.30
N SER A 163 5.32 -4.12 -2.06
CA SER A 163 6.68 -3.68 -1.72
C SER A 163 7.73 -4.74 -2.08
N GLY A 164 7.43 -6.02 -1.84
CA GLY A 164 8.32 -7.12 -2.22
C GLY A 164 8.48 -7.27 -3.73
N ALA A 165 7.38 -7.16 -4.48
CA ALA A 165 7.44 -7.12 -5.94
C ALA A 165 8.26 -5.93 -6.42
N PHE A 166 8.11 -4.75 -5.82
CA PHE A 166 8.86 -3.56 -6.21
C PHE A 166 10.36 -3.70 -6.02
N LEU A 167 10.83 -4.28 -4.90
CA LEU A 167 12.25 -4.58 -4.71
C LEU A 167 12.79 -5.50 -5.83
N LYS A 168 12.01 -6.50 -6.25
CA LYS A 168 12.36 -7.40 -7.36
C LYS A 168 12.38 -6.68 -8.71
N ILE A 169 11.54 -5.66 -8.90
CA ILE A 169 11.57 -4.79 -10.09
C ILE A 169 12.88 -4.01 -10.12
N VAL A 170 13.26 -3.35 -9.04
CA VAL A 170 14.54 -2.61 -8.94
C VAL A 170 15.72 -3.55 -9.22
N ALA A 171 15.76 -4.72 -8.58
CA ALA A 171 16.78 -5.73 -8.79
C ALA A 171 16.83 -6.24 -10.25
N GLY A 172 15.66 -6.45 -10.85
CA GLY A 172 15.54 -6.88 -12.23
C GLY A 172 16.02 -5.84 -13.23
N ILE A 173 15.61 -4.58 -13.07
CA ILE A 173 16.08 -3.46 -13.90
C ILE A 173 17.59 -3.31 -13.78
N PHE A 174 18.13 -3.34 -12.56
CA PHE A 174 19.57 -3.28 -12.29
C PHE A 174 20.36 -4.37 -13.03
N ARG A 175 19.89 -5.62 -12.97
CA ARG A 175 20.54 -6.74 -13.67
C ARG A 175 20.55 -6.61 -15.20
N GLN A 176 19.62 -5.83 -15.76
CA GLN A 176 19.50 -5.59 -17.20
C GLN A 176 20.27 -4.35 -17.68
N GLN A 177 21.00 -3.67 -16.81
CA GLN A 177 21.90 -2.58 -17.20
C GLN A 177 23.27 -3.11 -17.60
N ASP A 178 24.00 -2.29 -18.38
CA ASP A 178 25.30 -2.67 -18.94
C ASP A 178 26.38 -2.73 -17.85
N SER A 179 26.29 -1.84 -16.85
CA SER A 179 27.06 -1.93 -15.60
C SER A 179 26.17 -2.34 -14.43
N GLN A 180 26.80 -2.88 -13.40
CA GLN A 180 26.16 -3.30 -12.15
C GLN A 180 26.84 -2.60 -10.97
N ASP A 181 27.04 -1.29 -11.11
CA ASP A 181 27.67 -0.42 -10.12
C ASP A 181 26.63 0.42 -9.36
N GLN A 182 27.11 1.28 -8.47
CA GLN A 182 26.26 2.18 -7.70
C GLN A 182 25.49 3.17 -8.57
N ALA A 183 25.98 3.59 -9.74
CA ALA A 183 25.26 4.49 -10.63
C ALA A 183 24.10 3.75 -11.33
N ALA A 184 24.34 2.52 -11.78
CA ALA A 184 23.30 1.66 -12.35
C ALA A 184 22.18 1.36 -11.33
N LEU A 185 22.51 1.19 -10.04
CA LEU A 185 21.49 1.01 -8.99
C LEU A 185 20.64 2.26 -8.78
N ALA A 186 21.25 3.46 -8.79
CA ALA A 186 20.48 4.71 -8.72
C ALA A 186 19.53 4.85 -9.91
N GLU A 187 20.01 4.51 -11.12
CA GLU A 187 19.20 4.57 -12.33
C GLU A 187 18.07 3.54 -12.31
N ALA A 188 18.32 2.33 -11.81
CA ALA A 188 17.29 1.30 -11.66
C ALA A 188 16.17 1.75 -10.72
N ALA A 189 16.52 2.36 -9.59
CA ALA A 189 15.57 2.95 -8.66
C ALA A 189 14.76 4.08 -9.30
N ARG A 190 15.43 4.99 -10.03
CA ARG A 190 14.78 6.10 -10.75
C ARG A 190 13.78 5.60 -11.79
N ILE A 191 14.16 4.61 -12.59
CA ILE A 191 13.27 3.99 -13.59
C ILE A 191 12.08 3.34 -12.88
N ALA A 192 12.29 2.50 -11.88
CA ALA A 192 11.22 1.81 -11.16
C ALA A 192 10.22 2.80 -10.53
N GLY A 193 10.72 3.85 -9.87
CA GLY A 193 9.89 4.90 -9.27
C GLY A 193 9.07 5.67 -10.31
N GLN A 194 9.67 6.01 -11.46
CA GLN A 194 8.94 6.66 -12.55
C GLN A 194 7.84 5.77 -13.13
N LEU A 195 8.09 4.48 -13.28
CA LEU A 195 7.10 3.52 -13.76
C LEU A 195 5.94 3.37 -12.76
N LEU A 196 6.23 3.38 -11.45
CA LEU A 196 5.20 3.35 -10.41
C LEU A 196 4.32 4.61 -10.46
N VAL A 197 4.92 5.80 -10.52
CA VAL A 197 4.18 7.08 -10.57
C VAL A 197 3.28 7.14 -11.81
N ASP A 198 3.81 6.81 -12.99
CA ASP A 198 3.03 6.74 -14.22
C ASP A 198 1.85 5.75 -14.09
N ALA A 199 2.08 4.61 -13.44
CA ALA A 199 1.06 3.57 -13.30
C ALA A 199 -0.03 3.93 -12.30
N VAL A 200 0.32 4.45 -11.12
CA VAL A 200 -0.69 4.86 -10.13
C VAL A 200 -1.51 6.03 -10.64
N VAL A 201 -0.92 6.96 -11.40
CA VAL A 201 -1.66 8.06 -12.02
C VAL A 201 -2.64 7.56 -13.09
N ALA A 202 -2.30 6.52 -13.85
CA ALA A 202 -3.14 6.02 -14.95
C ALA A 202 -4.11 4.88 -14.60
N ALA A 203 -3.83 4.09 -13.56
CA ALA A 203 -4.60 2.87 -13.26
C ALA A 203 -6.03 3.19 -12.77
N PRO A 204 -7.07 2.49 -13.26
CA PRO A 204 -8.43 2.69 -12.79
C PRO A 204 -8.63 2.08 -11.39
N VAL A 205 -9.37 2.75 -10.52
CA VAL A 205 -9.74 2.26 -9.18
C VAL A 205 -10.84 1.21 -9.30
N VAL A 206 -10.45 -0.06 -9.21
CA VAL A 206 -11.31 -1.25 -9.42
C VAL A 206 -11.01 -2.31 -8.37
N SER A 207 -11.93 -3.25 -8.13
CA SER A 207 -11.60 -4.49 -7.40
C SER A 207 -10.50 -5.28 -8.16
N GLY A 208 -9.48 -5.78 -7.46
CA GLY A 208 -8.28 -6.36 -8.07
C GLY A 208 -7.30 -5.28 -8.55
N TYR A 209 -7.14 -4.21 -7.76
CA TYR A 209 -6.43 -3.00 -8.14
C TYR A 209 -4.94 -3.22 -8.43
N TYR A 210 -4.25 -4.02 -7.62
CA TYR A 210 -2.84 -4.37 -7.78
C TYR A 210 -2.53 -4.90 -9.18
N ALA A 211 -3.40 -5.76 -9.73
CA ALA A 211 -3.23 -6.29 -11.07
C ALA A 211 -3.30 -5.18 -12.13
N GLN A 212 -4.20 -4.21 -11.96
CA GLN A 212 -4.25 -3.05 -12.86
C GLN A 212 -3.00 -2.18 -12.72
N VAL A 213 -2.56 -1.85 -11.50
CA VAL A 213 -1.32 -1.07 -11.31
C VAL A 213 -0.14 -1.78 -11.97
N ALA A 214 0.00 -3.10 -11.78
CA ALA A 214 1.04 -3.90 -12.44
C ALA A 214 0.98 -3.84 -13.97
N GLY A 215 -0.21 -3.98 -14.56
CA GLY A 215 -0.40 -3.82 -16.01
C GLY A 215 0.00 -2.43 -16.52
N HIS A 216 -0.34 -1.38 -15.76
CA HIS A 216 0.03 0.00 -16.11
C HIS A 216 1.53 0.26 -15.92
N MET A 217 2.21 -0.36 -14.96
CA MET A 217 3.68 -0.27 -14.84
C MET A 217 4.37 -0.91 -16.05
N ILE A 218 3.87 -2.05 -16.53
CA ILE A 218 4.40 -2.70 -17.74
C ILE A 218 4.12 -1.86 -19.00
N ALA A 219 2.95 -1.21 -19.08
CA ALA A 219 2.64 -0.30 -20.18
C ALA A 219 3.48 1.00 -20.13
N ALA A 220 3.75 1.52 -18.93
CA ALA A 220 4.66 2.64 -18.74
C ALA A 220 6.09 2.28 -19.20
N ASP A 221 6.54 1.04 -18.95
CA ASP A 221 7.84 0.55 -19.44
C ASP A 221 7.87 0.44 -20.96
N GLN A 222 6.80 -0.08 -21.57
CA GLN A 222 6.66 -0.13 -23.02
C GLN A 222 6.80 1.26 -23.65
N ARG A 223 6.17 2.27 -23.02
CA ARG A 223 6.17 3.66 -23.49
C ARG A 223 7.51 4.36 -23.29
N ARG A 224 8.11 4.23 -22.12
CA ARG A 224 9.32 4.99 -21.75
C ARG A 224 10.61 4.34 -22.22
N ASN A 225 10.66 3.01 -22.18
CA ASN A 225 11.89 2.23 -22.35
C ASN A 225 11.76 1.19 -23.48
N GLY A 226 10.74 1.29 -24.32
CA GLY A 226 10.49 0.33 -25.41
C GLY A 226 10.20 -1.08 -24.94
N GLY A 227 9.82 -1.26 -23.67
CA GLY A 227 9.55 -2.59 -23.08
C GLY A 227 10.81 -3.32 -22.63
N LYS A 228 11.98 -2.65 -22.59
CA LYS A 228 13.26 -3.24 -22.18
C LYS A 228 13.14 -4.00 -20.87
N TYR A 229 12.48 -3.44 -19.87
CA TYR A 229 12.42 -4.01 -18.52
C TYR A 229 11.20 -4.90 -18.29
N GLY A 230 10.30 -5.02 -19.27
CA GLY A 230 9.09 -5.84 -19.23
C GLY A 230 9.28 -7.26 -18.67
N PRO A 231 10.34 -8.01 -19.02
CA PRO A 231 10.60 -9.33 -18.42
C PRO A 231 10.78 -9.29 -16.89
N SER A 232 11.48 -8.28 -16.37
CA SER A 232 11.66 -8.11 -14.91
C SER A 232 10.39 -7.73 -14.20
N LEU A 233 9.59 -6.81 -14.78
CA LEU A 233 8.29 -6.45 -14.20
C LEU A 233 7.36 -7.66 -14.13
N ARG A 234 7.22 -8.42 -15.22
CA ARG A 234 6.39 -9.63 -15.24
C ARG A 234 6.87 -10.69 -14.25
N SER A 235 8.18 -10.90 -14.16
CA SER A 235 8.75 -11.86 -13.20
C SER A 235 8.47 -11.45 -11.76
N ALA A 236 8.65 -10.18 -11.41
CA ALA A 236 8.39 -9.67 -10.07
C ALA A 236 6.91 -9.82 -9.68
N PHE A 237 6.00 -9.37 -10.54
CA PHE A 237 4.56 -9.45 -10.25
C PHE A 237 4.03 -10.88 -10.21
N THR A 238 4.54 -11.79 -11.05
CA THR A 238 4.14 -13.20 -11.00
C THR A 238 4.67 -13.91 -9.76
N ARG A 239 5.90 -13.62 -9.33
CA ARG A 239 6.49 -14.20 -8.10
C ARG A 239 5.78 -13.78 -6.81
N HIS A 240 5.07 -12.65 -6.82
CA HIS A 240 4.22 -12.19 -5.71
C HIS A 240 2.73 -12.40 -5.99
N GLY A 241 2.35 -13.07 -7.07
CA GLY A 241 0.94 -13.36 -7.38
C GLY A 241 0.09 -12.16 -7.76
N ILE A 242 0.67 -10.96 -7.90
CA ILE A 242 -0.03 -9.74 -8.36
C ILE A 242 -0.55 -9.91 -9.79
N LEU A 243 0.13 -10.72 -10.60
CA LEU A 243 -0.37 -11.20 -11.89
C LEU A 243 -0.34 -12.71 -11.92
N SER A 244 -1.41 -13.34 -12.43
CA SER A 244 -1.35 -14.74 -12.82
C SER A 244 -0.42 -14.93 -14.03
N LEU A 245 0.06 -16.16 -14.26
CA LEU A 245 0.87 -16.45 -15.44
C LEU A 245 0.14 -16.13 -16.74
N GLY A 246 -1.16 -16.46 -16.84
CA GLY A 246 -1.99 -16.15 -18.00
C GLY A 246 -2.20 -14.64 -18.20
N ALA A 247 -2.37 -13.89 -17.10
CA ALA A 247 -2.43 -12.44 -17.14
C ALA A 247 -1.10 -11.81 -17.58
N ALA A 248 0.02 -12.33 -17.07
CA ALA A 248 1.34 -11.86 -17.44
C ALA A 248 1.69 -12.18 -18.90
N THR A 249 1.16 -13.24 -19.51
CA THR A 249 1.42 -13.56 -20.92
C THR A 249 0.45 -12.86 -21.88
N SER A 250 -0.74 -12.45 -21.43
CA SER A 250 -1.73 -11.75 -22.27
C SER A 250 -1.37 -10.28 -22.58
N LEU A 251 -0.49 -9.68 -21.78
CA LEU A 251 0.02 -8.32 -21.96
C LEU A 251 1.02 -8.25 -23.14
N THR A 252 0.52 -8.37 -24.38
CA THR A 252 1.34 -8.31 -25.61
C THR A 252 1.85 -6.90 -25.92
N ALA A 253 2.88 -6.76 -26.76
CA ALA A 253 3.41 -5.45 -27.17
C ALA A 253 2.34 -4.53 -27.80
N THR A 254 1.44 -5.11 -28.61
CA THR A 254 0.29 -4.40 -29.19
C THR A 254 -0.64 -3.86 -28.13
N GLU A 255 -1.00 -4.70 -27.14
CA GLU A 255 -1.88 -4.28 -26.04
C GLU A 255 -1.23 -3.19 -25.19
N LEU A 256 0.05 -3.35 -24.85
CA LEU A 256 0.79 -2.38 -24.04
C LEU A 256 0.95 -1.05 -24.76
N THR A 257 1.21 -1.05 -26.07
CA THR A 257 1.30 0.18 -26.87
C THR A 257 -0.04 0.90 -26.91
N ARG A 258 -1.14 0.16 -27.14
CA ARG A 258 -2.50 0.71 -27.13
C ARG A 258 -2.84 1.37 -25.80
N ARG A 259 -2.44 0.75 -24.67
CA ARG A 259 -2.70 1.28 -23.33
C ARG A 259 -1.70 2.35 -22.90
N GLY A 260 -0.50 2.38 -23.49
CA GLY A 260 0.53 3.38 -23.21
C GLY A 260 0.13 4.81 -23.58
N ALA A 261 -0.76 5.00 -24.55
CA ALA A 261 -1.31 6.33 -24.88
C ALA A 261 -2.07 6.93 -23.69
N ALA A 262 -2.95 6.16 -23.05
CA ALA A 262 -3.70 6.61 -21.88
C ALA A 262 -2.78 6.91 -20.68
N VAL A 263 -1.66 6.18 -20.54
CA VAL A 263 -0.64 6.49 -19.54
C VAL A 263 0.03 7.84 -19.79
N ALA A 264 0.19 8.26 -21.05
CA ALA A 264 0.76 9.56 -21.39
C ALA A 264 -0.19 10.73 -21.12
N GLU A 265 -1.50 10.50 -21.24
CA GLU A 265 -2.55 11.49 -21.05
C GLU A 265 -3.02 11.63 -19.60
N ALA A 266 -2.73 10.62 -18.76
CA ALA A 266 -3.13 10.62 -17.36
C ALA A 266 -2.45 11.77 -16.60
N THR A 267 -3.24 12.48 -15.80
CA THR A 267 -2.78 13.62 -15.00
C THR A 267 -2.98 13.34 -13.52
N PRO A 268 -2.05 13.79 -12.65
CA PRO A 268 -2.19 13.62 -11.21
C PRO A 268 -3.28 14.54 -10.65
N GLY A 269 -3.80 14.17 -9.48
CA GLY A 269 -4.87 14.88 -8.78
C GLY A 269 -6.24 14.31 -9.10
N GLY A 270 -7.25 15.17 -9.08
CA GLY A 270 -8.65 14.79 -9.21
C GLY A 270 -9.46 15.12 -7.96
N ARG A 271 -10.74 14.74 -7.94
CA ARG A 271 -11.59 14.88 -6.74
C ARG A 271 -11.53 13.62 -5.88
N ASP A 272 -11.79 13.78 -4.58
CA ASP A 272 -11.79 12.69 -3.59
C ASP A 272 -12.76 11.54 -3.89
N GLU A 273 -13.80 11.78 -4.68
CA GLU A 273 -14.81 10.77 -5.04
C GLU A 273 -14.66 10.30 -6.50
N GLU A 274 -13.66 10.81 -7.23
CA GLU A 274 -13.53 10.57 -8.67
C GLU A 274 -13.25 9.10 -8.99
N GLY A 275 -14.16 8.49 -9.75
CA GLY A 275 -14.08 7.07 -10.12
C GLY A 275 -14.55 6.10 -9.04
N LEU A 276 -14.99 6.60 -7.88
CA LEU A 276 -15.61 5.78 -6.84
C LEU A 276 -17.12 5.66 -7.06
N THR A 277 -17.70 4.58 -6.55
CA THR A 277 -19.16 4.37 -6.50
C THR A 277 -19.59 4.25 -5.05
N THR A 278 -20.84 4.58 -4.75
CA THR A 278 -21.37 4.45 -3.39
C THR A 278 -21.99 3.08 -3.17
N VAL A 279 -21.62 2.41 -2.08
CA VAL A 279 -22.29 1.21 -1.56
C VAL A 279 -23.00 1.61 -0.27
N THR A 280 -24.27 1.28 -0.12
CA THR A 280 -25.03 1.55 1.11
C THR A 280 -25.32 0.25 1.83
N VAL A 281 -24.82 0.13 3.05
CA VAL A 281 -25.06 -1.01 3.94
C VAL A 281 -26.05 -0.64 5.04
N GLN A 282 -26.69 -1.67 5.62
CA GLN A 282 -27.59 -1.50 6.75
C GLN A 282 -26.78 -1.31 8.03
N GLY A 283 -26.60 -0.05 8.48
CA GLY A 283 -25.80 0.27 9.66
C GLY A 283 -26.23 -0.48 10.93
N MET A 284 -27.53 -0.82 11.03
CA MET A 284 -28.08 -1.57 12.16
C MET A 284 -27.42 -2.93 12.38
N ALA A 285 -26.93 -3.58 11.30
CA ALA A 285 -26.19 -4.84 11.40
C ALA A 285 -24.85 -4.70 12.15
N TYR A 286 -24.33 -3.48 12.22
CA TYR A 286 -23.07 -3.12 12.89
C TYR A 286 -23.31 -2.27 14.15
N GLY A 287 -24.56 -2.12 14.58
CA GLY A 287 -24.93 -1.28 15.72
C GLY A 287 -24.81 0.24 15.46
N ILE A 288 -24.95 0.64 14.20
CA ILE A 288 -24.95 2.04 13.74
C ILE A 288 -26.37 2.43 13.33
N LYS A 289 -26.85 3.60 13.77
CA LYS A 289 -28.20 4.10 13.48
C LYS A 289 -28.31 4.54 12.02
N GLY A 290 -29.19 3.89 11.26
CA GLY A 290 -29.55 4.29 9.89
C GLY A 290 -28.66 3.66 8.80
N PRO A 291 -28.89 4.04 7.53
CA PRO A 291 -28.07 3.58 6.41
C PRO A 291 -26.65 4.17 6.49
N LEU A 292 -25.66 3.35 6.12
CA LEU A 292 -24.25 3.73 6.10
C LEU A 292 -23.69 3.61 4.69
N THR A 293 -23.17 4.72 4.15
CA THR A 293 -22.53 4.81 2.84
C THR A 293 -21.02 4.58 2.94
N LEU A 294 -20.50 3.78 2.00
CA LEU A 294 -19.08 3.50 1.78
C LEU A 294 -18.72 3.88 0.34
N TYR A 295 -17.53 4.41 0.11
CA TYR A 295 -17.02 4.68 -1.25
C TYR A 295 -16.23 3.47 -1.76
N ALA A 296 -16.84 2.71 -2.66
CA ALA A 296 -16.26 1.50 -3.24
C ALA A 296 -15.57 1.79 -4.58
N PRO A 297 -14.64 0.91 -5.03
CA PRO A 297 -14.07 1.01 -6.38
C PRO A 297 -15.15 0.94 -7.46
N GLY A 298 -15.21 1.94 -8.36
CA GLY A 298 -16.29 2.09 -9.34
C GLY A 298 -15.86 2.18 -10.80
N GLU A 299 -14.55 2.23 -11.10
CA GLU A 299 -14.10 2.41 -12.47
C GLU A 299 -14.17 1.13 -13.32
N THR A 300 -14.00 1.29 -14.63
CA THR A 300 -13.90 0.15 -15.56
C THR A 300 -12.45 -0.32 -15.68
N ARG A 301 -12.23 -1.64 -15.66
CA ARG A 301 -10.88 -2.22 -15.88
C ARG A 301 -10.34 -1.82 -17.26
N ARG A 302 -9.05 -1.46 -17.33
CA ARG A 302 -8.38 -1.19 -18.62
C ARG A 302 -7.71 -2.45 -19.16
N PHE A 303 -7.24 -3.34 -18.30
CA PHE A 303 -6.68 -4.62 -18.69
C PHE A 303 -7.57 -5.78 -18.25
N GLY A 304 -7.73 -6.80 -19.12
CA GLY A 304 -8.35 -8.09 -18.80
C GLY A 304 -7.41 -9.01 -18.03
N ILE A 305 -6.69 -8.47 -17.05
CA ILE A 305 -5.70 -9.16 -16.22
C ILE A 305 -6.20 -9.28 -14.78
N ALA A 306 -5.66 -10.25 -14.07
CA ALA A 306 -6.01 -10.52 -12.68
C ALA A 306 -4.83 -11.14 -11.93
N SER A 307 -4.89 -11.06 -10.61
CA SER A 307 -3.96 -11.69 -9.69
C SER A 307 -4.03 -13.22 -9.78
N SER A 308 -2.97 -13.88 -9.32
CA SER A 308 -2.86 -15.34 -9.35
C SER A 308 -3.68 -15.98 -8.23
N ASP A 309 -4.37 -17.06 -8.56
CA ASP A 309 -4.94 -17.96 -7.54
C ASP A 309 -3.83 -18.90 -7.04
N PRO A 310 -3.63 -19.08 -5.72
CA PRO A 310 -2.67 -20.05 -5.19
C PRO A 310 -2.91 -21.50 -5.65
N ALA A 311 -4.16 -21.86 -5.99
CA ALA A 311 -4.50 -23.16 -6.56
C ALA A 311 -4.20 -23.26 -8.06
N GLY A 312 -3.84 -22.15 -8.71
CA GLY A 312 -3.52 -22.05 -10.12
C GLY A 312 -4.57 -21.26 -10.92
N GLY A 313 -4.10 -20.52 -11.93
CA GLY A 313 -4.96 -19.65 -12.75
C GLY A 313 -5.10 -18.25 -12.17
N SER A 314 -6.20 -17.58 -12.52
CA SER A 314 -6.48 -16.19 -12.13
C SER A 314 -7.58 -16.13 -11.09
N VAL A 315 -7.41 -15.28 -10.08
CA VAL A 315 -8.48 -14.92 -9.13
C VAL A 315 -9.54 -14.11 -9.86
N ARG A 316 -10.81 -14.43 -9.62
CA ARG A 316 -11.92 -13.52 -9.97
C ARG A 316 -12.05 -12.51 -8.82
N PRO A 317 -11.81 -11.20 -9.07
CA PRO A 317 -11.93 -10.23 -8.00
C PRO A 317 -13.36 -10.19 -7.45
N ALA A 318 -13.49 -10.02 -6.14
CA ALA A 318 -14.76 -9.72 -5.50
C ALA A 318 -15.45 -8.49 -6.12
N ASP A 319 -16.78 -8.45 -6.06
CA ASP A 319 -17.53 -7.27 -6.52
C ASP A 319 -17.33 -6.08 -5.55
N PRO A 320 -17.60 -4.84 -6.00
CA PRO A 320 -17.37 -3.65 -5.18
C PRO A 320 -18.13 -3.63 -3.84
N GLU A 321 -19.31 -4.24 -3.76
CA GLU A 321 -20.11 -4.29 -2.54
C GLU A 321 -19.47 -5.22 -1.50
N GLN A 322 -19.01 -6.40 -1.93
CA GLN A 322 -18.28 -7.33 -1.07
C GLN A 322 -16.94 -6.73 -0.61
N VAL A 323 -16.21 -6.05 -1.50
CA VAL A 323 -14.95 -5.36 -1.16
C VAL A 323 -15.17 -4.33 -0.06
N ALA A 324 -16.15 -3.43 -0.23
CA ALA A 324 -16.44 -2.37 0.72
C ALA A 324 -16.97 -2.91 2.06
N THR A 325 -17.85 -3.91 2.02
CA THR A 325 -18.42 -4.51 3.23
C THR A 325 -17.37 -5.26 4.04
N SER A 326 -16.51 -6.06 3.39
CA SER A 326 -15.39 -6.74 4.04
C SER A 326 -14.42 -5.74 4.67
N TYR A 327 -14.16 -4.62 3.99
CA TYR A 327 -13.31 -3.54 4.49
C TYR A 327 -13.87 -2.88 5.76
N LEU A 328 -15.16 -2.54 5.76
CA LEU A 328 -15.84 -2.02 6.94
C LEU A 328 -15.76 -2.99 8.13
N GLU A 329 -16.03 -4.28 7.89
CA GLU A 329 -15.98 -5.30 8.94
C GLU A 329 -14.59 -5.43 9.56
N ASP A 330 -13.54 -5.42 8.74
CA ASP A 330 -12.17 -5.50 9.22
C ASP A 330 -11.75 -4.25 10.01
N LEU A 331 -12.23 -3.06 9.63
CA LEU A 331 -12.03 -1.86 10.45
C LEU A 331 -12.71 -1.95 11.82
N LEU A 332 -13.98 -2.40 11.85
CA LEU A 332 -14.75 -2.56 13.08
C LEU A 332 -14.12 -3.60 14.00
N ARG A 333 -13.74 -4.77 13.46
CA ARG A 333 -13.08 -5.86 14.22
C ARG A 333 -11.73 -5.45 14.80
N ARG A 334 -11.02 -4.52 14.15
CA ARG A 334 -9.74 -3.96 14.62
C ARG A 334 -9.90 -2.74 15.54
N GLY A 335 -11.14 -2.29 15.80
CA GLY A 335 -11.41 -1.12 16.63
C GLY A 335 -10.96 0.20 16.01
N ARG A 336 -10.90 0.30 14.68
CA ARG A 336 -10.32 1.44 13.92
C ARG A 336 -11.32 2.52 13.53
N VAL A 337 -12.59 2.33 13.88
CA VAL A 337 -13.68 3.26 13.59
C VAL A 337 -14.12 3.93 14.88
N GLU A 338 -14.14 5.25 14.89
CA GLU A 338 -14.86 6.05 15.87
C GLU A 338 -16.34 6.13 15.46
N ILE A 339 -17.24 5.82 16.38
CA ILE A 339 -18.68 5.92 16.14
C ILE A 339 -19.21 6.94 17.14
N PRO A 340 -19.61 8.16 16.77
CA PRO A 340 -20.17 9.12 17.72
C PRO A 340 -21.42 8.58 18.44
N ALA A 341 -21.63 8.94 19.71
CA ALA A 341 -22.68 8.38 20.56
C ALA A 341 -24.09 8.57 19.99
N GLU A 342 -24.33 9.69 19.31
CA GLU A 342 -25.57 9.99 18.59
C GLU A 342 -25.87 9.00 17.46
N HIS A 343 -24.85 8.37 16.90
CA HIS A 343 -24.92 7.41 15.80
C HIS A 343 -24.90 5.95 16.27
N ARG A 344 -24.62 5.68 17.55
CA ARG A 344 -24.63 4.33 18.13
C ARG A 344 -26.05 3.84 18.43
N THR A 345 -26.33 2.57 18.20
CA THR A 345 -27.46 1.88 18.85
C THR A 345 -27.05 1.42 20.25
N ASP A 346 -28.01 0.92 21.04
CA ASP A 346 -27.73 0.40 22.39
C ASP A 346 -26.86 -0.88 22.40
N VAL A 347 -26.64 -1.49 21.22
CA VAL A 347 -25.83 -2.70 21.01
C VAL A 347 -24.63 -2.44 20.10
N ALA A 348 -24.17 -1.18 20.00
CA ALA A 348 -23.03 -0.79 19.18
C ALA A 348 -21.74 -1.52 19.60
N VAL A 349 -20.99 -2.02 18.61
CA VAL A 349 -19.68 -2.62 18.82
C VAL A 349 -18.63 -1.51 18.72
N VAL A 350 -18.15 -1.03 19.88
CA VAL A 350 -17.15 0.06 19.96
C VAL A 350 -15.96 -0.41 20.77
N ASP A 351 -14.75 -0.15 20.26
CA ASP A 351 -13.52 -0.25 21.05
C ASP A 351 -13.32 1.07 21.79
N ASP A 352 -13.61 1.09 23.09
CA ASP A 352 -13.46 2.26 23.97
C ASP A 352 -12.02 2.44 24.50
N SER A 353 -11.03 1.69 23.97
CA SER A 353 -9.63 1.87 24.35
C SER A 353 -9.14 3.28 23.98
N PRO A 354 -8.70 4.10 24.95
CA PRO A 354 -8.26 5.47 24.69
C PRO A 354 -6.92 5.53 23.94
N THR A 355 -6.19 4.41 23.87
CA THR A 355 -4.90 4.31 23.18
C THR A 355 -5.03 3.69 21.78
N ARG A 356 -6.22 3.22 21.38
CA ARG A 356 -6.43 2.69 20.04
C ARG A 356 -6.61 3.84 19.07
N LEU A 357 -5.66 4.01 18.16
CA LEU A 357 -5.79 5.00 17.09
C LEU A 357 -7.00 4.67 16.20
N LYS A 358 -7.91 5.64 16.08
CA LYS A 358 -9.06 5.61 15.17
C LYS A 358 -8.66 6.27 13.86
N THR A 359 -8.70 5.51 12.78
CA THR A 359 -8.36 6.01 11.44
C THR A 359 -9.58 6.47 10.67
N HIS A 360 -10.76 6.01 11.08
CA HIS A 360 -12.04 6.35 10.47
C HIS A 360 -13.04 6.84 11.51
N GLU A 361 -14.04 7.55 11.04
CA GLU A 361 -15.18 8.02 11.82
C GLU A 361 -16.47 7.78 11.05
N ILE A 362 -17.55 7.44 11.77
CA ILE A 362 -18.91 7.49 11.23
C ILE A 362 -19.43 8.92 11.39
N ALA A 363 -19.69 9.59 10.27
CA ALA A 363 -20.21 10.95 10.24
C ALA A 363 -21.48 11.04 9.40
N ARG A 364 -22.21 12.16 9.46
CA ARG A 364 -23.30 12.42 8.50
C ARG A 364 -22.72 12.49 7.10
N SER A 365 -23.38 11.83 6.16
CA SER A 365 -23.00 11.92 4.75
C SER A 365 -23.23 13.34 4.22
N GLU A 366 -22.28 13.85 3.44
CA GLU A 366 -22.40 15.15 2.76
C GLU A 366 -23.17 15.04 1.44
N THR A 367 -23.28 13.83 0.89
CA THR A 367 -23.76 13.55 -0.47
C THR A 367 -24.99 12.65 -0.53
N THR A 368 -25.24 11.86 0.51
CA THR A 368 -26.34 10.89 0.60
C THR A 368 -27.17 11.11 1.87
N GLU A 369 -28.40 10.57 1.89
CA GLU A 369 -29.19 10.53 3.13
C GLU A 369 -28.62 9.46 4.08
N GLY A 370 -28.26 9.85 5.30
CA GLY A 370 -27.76 8.93 6.33
C GLY A 370 -26.34 9.23 6.80
N LEU A 371 -25.59 8.17 7.08
CA LEU A 371 -24.23 8.24 7.60
C LEU A 371 -23.23 7.76 6.55
N ALA A 372 -21.96 8.14 6.71
CA ALA A 372 -20.85 7.71 5.87
C ALA A 372 -19.65 7.30 6.72
N LEU A 373 -18.88 6.33 6.23
CA LEU A 373 -17.55 6.02 6.76
C LEU A 373 -16.55 7.02 6.16
N VAL A 374 -15.91 7.81 7.01
CA VAL A 374 -14.95 8.85 6.60
C VAL A 374 -13.58 8.53 7.16
N ARG A 375 -12.56 8.46 6.31
CA ARG A 375 -11.17 8.35 6.78
C ARG A 375 -10.69 9.68 7.35
N ARG A 376 -9.92 9.61 8.44
CA ARG A 376 -9.27 10.75 9.10
C ARG A 376 -7.76 10.75 8.91
N CYS A 377 -7.12 9.59 8.87
CA CYS A 377 -5.68 9.45 8.63
C CYS A 377 -5.28 8.11 7.99
N PHE A 378 -4.04 8.07 7.50
CA PHE A 378 -3.26 6.86 7.20
C PHE A 378 -2.13 6.75 8.21
N ASP A 379 -2.05 5.58 8.86
CA ASP A 379 -1.07 5.21 9.89
C ASP A 379 -0.52 3.82 9.62
#